data_AF-A0A8T7BMN5-F1
#
_entry.id   AF-A0A8T7BMN5-F1
#
_cell.length_a   1.000
_cell.length_b   1.000
_cell.length_c   1.000
_cell.angle_alpha   90.00
_cell.angle_beta   90.00
_cell.angle_gamma   90.00
#
_symmetry.space_group_name_H-M   'P 1'
#
loop_
_entity.id
_entity.type
_entity.pdbx_description
1 polymer ?
#
loop_
_entity_poly.entity_id
_entity_poly.type
_entity_poly.pdbx_seq_one_letter_code
_entity_poly.pdbx_strand_id
1 'polypeptide(L)'
;TGAKLTTNIQDIVEEIPCLQQMIINQEEIRRISQVNNETLDEQAKLLLDNIGYEPVSYDEIIINSGITVEKLRVMLPELELKDLIQSTSGGRFVRK
;
A
#
# COMPACT_ATOMS: atom_id res chain seq x y z
N THR A 1 31.99 -28.90 -2.87
CA THR A 1 30.57 -28.94 -2.44
C THR A 1 29.85 -27.83 -3.17
N GLY A 2 28.85 -28.18 -3.98
CA GLY A 2 28.35 -27.37 -5.09
C GLY A 2 27.39 -26.26 -4.68
N ALA A 3 27.74 -25.02 -4.99
CA ALA A 3 26.78 -23.91 -5.04
C ALA A 3 26.08 -23.94 -6.40
N LYS A 4 24.75 -24.06 -6.41
CA LYS A 4 23.92 -23.93 -7.62
C LYS A 4 23.88 -22.44 -8.00
N LEU A 5 24.38 -22.08 -9.19
CA LEU A 5 24.22 -20.72 -9.73
C LEU A 5 22.73 -20.46 -9.92
N THR A 6 22.16 -19.59 -9.08
CA THR A 6 20.76 -19.16 -9.16
C THR A 6 20.70 -17.99 -10.15
N THR A 7 20.40 -18.29 -11.40
CA THR A 7 20.45 -17.31 -12.52
C THR A 7 19.21 -16.42 -12.59
N ASN A 8 18.13 -16.79 -11.90
CA ASN A 8 16.86 -16.09 -11.91
C ASN A 8 16.24 -16.02 -10.52
N ILE A 9 15.56 -14.91 -10.23
CA ILE A 9 14.85 -14.66 -8.97
C ILE A 9 13.79 -15.76 -8.71
N GLN A 10 13.25 -16.35 -9.79
CA GLN A 10 12.25 -17.42 -9.73
C GLN A 10 12.75 -18.69 -9.02
N ASP A 11 14.01 -19.10 -9.23
CA ASP A 11 14.61 -20.29 -8.56
C ASP A 11 14.77 -20.07 -7.04
N ILE A 12 14.99 -18.84 -6.59
CA ILE A 12 15.10 -18.51 -5.16
C ILE A 12 13.73 -18.58 -4.48
N VAL A 13 12.69 -18.12 -5.18
CA VAL A 13 11.33 -18.07 -4.67
C VAL A 13 10.71 -19.47 -4.57
N GLU A 14 11.05 -20.42 -5.46
CA GLU A 14 10.57 -21.81 -5.40
C GLU A 14 11.12 -22.60 -4.20
N GLU A 15 12.31 -22.26 -3.69
CA GLU A 15 12.93 -22.92 -2.54
C GLU A 15 12.41 -22.37 -1.19
N ILE A 16 11.68 -21.25 -1.20
CA ILE A 16 11.18 -20.58 0.01
C ILE A 16 9.66 -20.35 -0.12
N PRO A 17 8.84 -21.33 0.33
CA PRO A 17 7.38 -21.29 0.20
C PRO A 17 6.71 -20.04 0.80
N CYS A 18 7.31 -19.43 1.83
CA CYS A 18 6.78 -18.22 2.45
C CYS A 18 6.96 -16.96 1.58
N LEU A 19 7.98 -16.89 0.72
CA LEU A 19 8.14 -15.78 -0.23
C LEU A 19 7.07 -15.87 -1.34
N GLN A 20 6.71 -17.08 -1.73
CA GLN A 20 5.69 -17.35 -2.74
C GLN A 20 4.32 -16.81 -2.32
N GLN A 21 3.89 -17.05 -1.08
CA GLN A 21 2.65 -16.48 -0.53
C GLN A 21 2.70 -14.94 -0.44
N MET A 22 3.85 -14.36 -0.09
CA MET A 22 4.00 -12.91 0.02
C MET A 22 3.94 -12.20 -1.35
N ILE A 23 4.50 -12.82 -2.39
CA ILE A 23 4.47 -12.31 -3.76
C ILE A 23 3.06 -12.42 -4.36
N ILE A 24 2.36 -13.54 -4.14
CA ILE A 24 0.98 -13.73 -4.62
C ILE A 24 0.03 -12.68 -4.01
N ASN A 25 0.14 -12.41 -2.71
CA ASN A 25 -0.64 -11.37 -2.05
C ASN A 25 -0.35 -9.97 -2.63
N GLN A 26 0.91 -9.65 -2.93
CA GLN A 26 1.25 -8.36 -3.56
C GLN A 26 0.72 -8.24 -4.99
N GLU A 27 0.78 -9.30 -5.79
CA GLU A 27 0.29 -9.33 -7.18
C GLU A 27 -1.25 -9.21 -7.23
N GLU A 28 -1.95 -9.81 -6.28
CA GLU A 28 -3.41 -9.68 -6.14
C GLU A 28 -3.80 -8.24 -5.78
N ILE A 29 -3.14 -7.64 -4.79
CA ILE A 29 -3.32 -6.23 -4.42
C ILE A 29 -3.06 -5.33 -5.64
N ARG A 30 -1.96 -5.54 -6.38
CA ARG A 30 -1.63 -4.76 -7.57
C ARG A 30 -2.66 -4.88 -8.70
N ARG A 31 -3.21 -6.08 -8.93
CA ARG A 31 -4.27 -6.28 -9.94
C ARG A 31 -5.56 -5.57 -9.55
N ILE A 32 -5.91 -5.56 -8.26
CA ILE A 32 -7.06 -4.80 -7.74
C ILE A 32 -6.80 -3.29 -7.90
N SER A 33 -5.57 -2.82 -7.64
CA SER A 33 -5.17 -1.42 -7.84
C SER A 33 -5.25 -1.00 -9.32
N GLN A 34 -4.92 -1.89 -10.27
CA GLN A 34 -4.86 -1.54 -11.69
C GLN A 34 -6.20 -1.15 -12.32
N VAL A 35 -7.30 -1.78 -11.90
CA VAL A 35 -8.65 -1.54 -12.44
C VAL A 35 -9.26 -0.22 -11.93
N ASN A 36 -8.68 0.38 -10.89
CA ASN A 36 -9.29 1.47 -10.11
C ASN A 36 -8.55 2.81 -10.26
N ASN A 37 -7.50 2.87 -11.09
CA ASN A 37 -6.53 3.98 -11.15
C ASN A 37 -7.11 5.35 -11.51
N GLU A 38 -8.09 5.43 -12.41
CA GLU A 38 -8.62 6.74 -12.86
C GLU A 38 -9.45 7.43 -11.75
N THR A 39 -10.15 6.66 -10.92
CA THR A 39 -10.88 7.21 -9.75
C THR A 39 -10.01 7.34 -8.52
N LEU A 40 -8.89 6.61 -8.46
CA LEU A 40 -7.98 6.64 -7.32
C LEU A 40 -7.26 7.98 -7.21
N ASP A 41 -6.99 8.66 -8.33
CA ASP A 41 -6.23 9.92 -8.32
C ASP A 41 -7.01 11.06 -7.65
N GLU A 42 -8.32 11.16 -7.89
CA GLU A 42 -9.19 12.15 -7.23
C GLU A 42 -9.40 11.82 -5.74
N GLN A 43 -9.63 10.55 -5.44
CA GLN A 43 -9.79 10.08 -4.06
C GLN A 43 -8.49 10.24 -3.25
N ALA A 44 -7.33 10.03 -3.90
CA ALA A 44 -6.02 10.24 -3.30
C ALA A 44 -5.77 11.73 -3.00
N LYS A 45 -6.18 12.63 -3.90
CA LYS A 45 -6.11 14.08 -3.65
C LYS A 45 -6.98 14.49 -2.48
N LEU A 46 -8.23 14.01 -2.43
CA LEU A 46 -9.13 14.22 -1.28
C LEU A 46 -8.52 13.69 0.03
N LEU A 47 -7.92 12.49 -0.02
CA LEU A 47 -7.24 11.91 1.13
C LEU A 47 -6.09 12.78 1.63
N LEU A 48 -5.24 13.25 0.71
CA LEU A 48 -4.09 14.10 1.02
C LEU A 48 -4.52 15.48 1.52
N ASP A 49 -5.64 15.99 1.05
CA ASP A 49 -6.24 17.23 1.55
C ASP A 49 -6.75 17.06 2.99
N ASN A 50 -7.44 15.93 3.25
CA ASN A 50 -7.94 15.58 4.58
C ASN A 50 -6.83 15.25 5.60
N ILE A 51 -5.74 14.58 5.19
CA ILE A 51 -4.63 14.24 6.09
C ILE A 51 -3.83 15.50 6.47
N GLY A 52 -3.71 16.48 5.57
CA GLY A 52 -3.15 17.80 5.89
C GLY A 52 -1.87 17.78 6.74
N TYR A 53 -1.68 18.80 7.58
CA TYR A 53 -0.54 18.89 8.49
C TYR A 53 -0.83 18.36 9.90
N GLU A 54 -2.09 18.00 10.20
CA GLU A 54 -2.47 17.45 11.50
C GLU A 54 -2.46 15.91 11.45
N PRO A 55 -2.02 15.22 12.52
CA PRO A 55 -2.06 13.75 12.54
C PRO A 55 -3.49 13.23 12.60
N VAL A 56 -3.96 12.67 11.48
CA VAL A 56 -5.32 12.16 11.33
C VAL A 56 -5.35 10.65 11.50
N SER A 57 -6.33 10.17 12.26
CA SER A 57 -6.50 8.74 12.52
C SER A 57 -7.16 8.04 11.32
N TYR A 58 -6.96 6.73 11.20
CA TYR A 58 -7.58 5.91 10.16
C TYR A 58 -9.11 6.12 10.05
N ASP A 59 -9.81 6.13 11.20
CA ASP A 59 -11.27 6.34 11.27
C ASP A 59 -11.69 7.76 10.87
N GLU A 60 -10.93 8.78 11.24
CA GLU A 60 -11.22 10.18 10.89
C GLU A 60 -11.13 10.39 9.37
N ILE A 61 -10.15 9.75 8.72
CA ILE A 61 -10.01 9.80 7.26
C ILE A 61 -11.22 9.17 6.56
N ILE A 62 -11.77 8.08 7.10
CA ILE A 62 -12.98 7.43 6.57
C ILE A 62 -14.19 8.35 6.70
N ILE A 63 -14.38 8.95 7.88
CA ILE A 63 -15.51 9.83 8.17
C ILE A 63 -15.46 11.08 7.28
N ASN A 64 -14.29 11.68 7.11
CA ASN A 64 -14.11 12.93 6.37
C ASN A 64 -14.08 12.73 4.84
N SER A 65 -13.52 11.62 4.37
CA SER A 65 -13.37 11.36 2.92
C SER A 65 -14.53 10.54 2.34
N GLY A 66 -15.32 9.86 3.17
CA GLY A 66 -16.36 8.93 2.72
C GLY A 66 -15.81 7.68 2.01
N ILE A 67 -14.50 7.42 2.14
CA ILE A 67 -13.82 6.29 1.52
C ILE A 67 -14.04 5.04 2.37
N THR A 68 -14.31 3.91 1.74
CA THR A 68 -14.47 2.64 2.46
C THR A 68 -13.15 2.18 3.07
N VAL A 69 -13.23 1.50 4.21
CA VAL A 69 -12.07 0.90 4.90
C VAL A 69 -11.20 0.09 3.94
N GLU A 70 -11.80 -0.74 3.10
CA GLU A 70 -11.07 -1.60 2.16
C GLU A 70 -10.24 -0.79 1.16
N LYS A 71 -10.80 0.30 0.62
CA LYS A 71 -10.10 1.16 -0.33
C LYS A 71 -8.99 1.95 0.35
N LEU A 72 -9.24 2.41 1.58
CA LEU A 72 -8.24 3.11 2.39
C LEU A 72 -7.03 2.23 2.73
N ARG A 73 -7.24 0.93 3.04
CA ARG A 73 -6.15 -0.03 3.31
C ARG A 73 -5.20 -0.22 2.14
N VAL A 74 -5.70 -0.08 0.91
CA VAL A 74 -4.88 -0.21 -0.31
C VAL A 74 -4.21 1.13 -0.62
N MET A 75 -4.92 2.25 -0.46
CA MET A 75 -4.41 3.58 -0.80
C MET A 75 -3.32 4.09 0.14
N LEU A 76 -3.43 3.86 1.45
CA LEU A 76 -2.43 4.36 2.41
C LEU A 76 -1.01 3.82 2.15
N PRO A 77 -0.79 2.50 1.97
CA PRO A 77 0.52 1.98 1.58
C PRO A 77 1.02 2.55 0.25
N GLU A 78 0.14 2.72 -0.75
CA GLU A 78 0.54 3.31 -2.03
C GLU A 78 1.02 4.77 -1.88
N LEU A 79 0.36 5.56 -1.03
CA LEU A 79 0.75 6.94 -0.75
C LEU A 79 2.02 7.03 0.10
N GLU A 80 2.21 6.11 1.03
CA GLU A 80 3.43 6.00 1.85
C GLU A 80 4.63 5.61 0.98
N LEU A 81 4.45 4.67 0.04
CA LEU A 81 5.48 4.30 -0.95
C LEU A 81 5.83 5.45 -1.91
N LYS A 82 4.87 6.33 -2.21
CA LYS A 82 5.08 7.55 -3.00
C LYS A 82 5.69 8.70 -2.18
N ASP A 83 5.99 8.48 -0.90
CA ASP A 83 6.50 9.47 0.05
C ASP A 83 5.58 10.70 0.24
N LEU A 84 4.27 10.54 -0.01
CA LEU A 84 3.28 11.62 0.11
C LEU A 84 2.69 11.75 1.52
N ILE A 85 2.71 10.66 2.27
CA ILE A 85 2.25 10.59 3.67
C ILE A 85 3.27 9.84 4.53
N GLN A 86 3.18 10.04 5.84
CA GLN A 86 3.97 9.33 6.82
C GLN A 86 3.08 8.80 7.95
N SER A 87 3.29 7.55 8.34
CA SER A 87 2.67 6.96 9.52
C SER A 87 3.43 7.41 10.79
N THR A 88 2.71 7.94 11.78
CA THR A 88 3.27 8.35 13.08
C THR A 88 2.98 7.28 14.14
N SER A 89 3.76 7.28 15.23
CA SER A 89 3.50 6.43 16.38
C SER A 89 2.07 6.66 16.90
N GLY A 90 1.23 5.62 16.86
CA GLY A 90 -0.19 5.70 17.26
C GLY A 90 -1.20 5.43 16.15
N GLY A 91 -0.78 4.97 14.97
CA GLY A 91 -1.70 4.61 13.89
C GLY A 91 -2.38 5.81 13.22
N ARG A 92 -1.69 6.96 13.27
CA ARG A 92 -2.10 8.20 12.62
C ARG A 92 -1.22 8.47 11.41
N PHE A 93 -1.74 9.27 10.50
CA PHE A 93 -1.08 9.64 9.26
C PHE A 93 -0.93 11.16 9.20
N VAL A 94 0.20 11.61 8.69
CA VAL A 94 0.48 13.02 8.40
C VAL A 94 0.93 13.14 6.96
N ARG A 95 0.64 14.27 6.31
CA ARG A 95 1.16 14.55 4.98
C ARG A 95 2.63 14.97 5.08
N LYS A 96 3.43 14.54 4.10
CA LYS A 96 4.82 14.99 3.93
C LYS A 96 4.90 16.24 3.05
#